data_AF-A0A1G3R911-F1
#
_entry.id   AF-A0A1G3R911-F1
#
_cell.length_a   1.000
_cell.length_b   1.000
_cell.length_c   1.000
_cell.angle_alpha   90.00
_cell.angle_beta   90.00
_cell.angle_gamma   90.00
#
_symmetry.space_group_name_H-M   'P 1'
#
loop_
_entity.id
_entity.type
_entity.pdbx_description
1 polymer ?
#
loop_
_entity_poly.entity_id
_entity_poly.type
_entity_poly.pdbx_seq_one_letter_code
_entity_poly.pdbx_strand_id
1 'polypeptide(L)'
;MFERLELKAWEARLELIRMFSYGKAHHFGGSLSCVELLTCLYFYKMRYSALLRDDPDRDRFILSKGHSVPAQYVILSMLGVLPEGELRTIKQLGSRLQGHPDVNKTPGIEAPTGSLGQGLSFANGVALAARLDSRQFRIFVLLGDGELQEGQVWEAAMTSAHHRLTNVCVLVDSNRFQSQGSVGEIKGVQPLAGKWAAFGWEVLEVDGHDVAQICGALDRVDDRSGRPLAIIASTVKGKGVSFMENSFKYHNRALSEQEYRQAEQEILEQISSRKHGHAGH
;
A
#
# COMPACT_ATOMS: atom_id res chain seq x y z
N MET A 1 3.99 21.19 -2.92
CA MET A 1 4.00 19.82 -3.54
C MET A 1 3.57 18.76 -2.55
N PHE A 2 4.25 18.61 -1.41
CA PHE A 2 3.89 17.64 -0.37
C PHE A 2 2.47 17.85 0.17
N GLU A 3 2.05 19.09 0.38
CA GLU A 3 0.67 19.41 0.81
C GLU A 3 -0.41 18.87 -0.14
N ARG A 4 -0.13 18.85 -1.46
CA ARG A 4 -1.04 18.27 -2.46
C ARG A 4 -1.16 16.76 -2.29
N LEU A 5 -0.06 16.08 -1.96
CA LEU A 5 -0.05 14.65 -1.68
C LEU A 5 -0.76 14.35 -0.36
N GLU A 6 -0.56 15.17 0.67
CA GLU A 6 -1.29 15.06 1.94
C GLU A 6 -2.80 15.21 1.74
N LEU A 7 -3.22 16.23 0.97
CA LEU A 7 -4.63 16.42 0.65
C LEU A 7 -5.20 15.21 -0.11
N LYS A 8 -4.47 14.69 -1.09
CA LYS A 8 -4.86 13.47 -1.82
C LYS A 8 -4.97 12.25 -0.90
N ALA A 9 -4.07 12.10 0.07
CA ALA A 9 -4.15 11.01 1.04
C ALA A 9 -5.43 11.10 1.87
N TRP A 10 -5.83 12.29 2.31
CA TRP A 10 -7.11 12.49 3.01
C TRP A 10 -8.34 12.26 2.12
N GLU A 11 -8.32 12.73 0.88
CA GLU A 11 -9.36 12.44 -0.11
C GLU A 11 -9.48 10.92 -0.37
N ALA A 12 -8.34 10.22 -0.45
CA ALA A 12 -8.32 8.77 -0.59
C ALA A 12 -8.92 8.05 0.62
N ARG A 13 -8.64 8.53 1.85
CA ARG A 13 -9.29 7.99 3.06
C ARG A 13 -10.80 8.16 3.04
N LEU A 14 -11.27 9.32 2.62
CA LEU A 14 -12.71 9.60 2.52
C LEU A 14 -13.37 8.62 1.56
N GLU A 15 -12.80 8.43 0.37
CA GLU A 15 -13.35 7.50 -0.60
C GLU A 15 -13.25 6.04 -0.17
N LEU A 16 -12.23 5.68 0.64
CA LEU A 16 -12.13 4.36 1.24
C LEU A 16 -13.26 4.11 2.24
N ILE A 17 -13.57 5.08 3.12
CA ILE A 17 -14.72 4.97 4.04
C ILE A 17 -16.01 4.83 3.25
N ARG A 18 -16.23 5.71 2.27
CA ARG A 18 -17.46 5.70 1.47
C ARG A 18 -17.58 4.49 0.56
N MET A 19 -16.47 3.83 0.19
CA MET A 19 -16.46 2.63 -0.67
C MET A 19 -17.37 1.54 -0.12
N PHE A 20 -17.50 1.48 1.18
CA PHE A 20 -18.35 0.53 1.88
C PHE A 20 -19.55 1.25 2.47
N SER A 21 -20.74 0.72 2.24
CA SER A 21 -21.89 1.06 3.10
C SER A 21 -21.60 0.58 4.52
N TYR A 22 -22.26 1.18 5.52
CA TYR A 22 -22.30 0.61 6.87
C TYR A 22 -22.81 -0.85 6.83
N GLY A 23 -22.44 -1.65 7.84
CA GLY A 23 -22.83 -3.06 7.95
C GLY A 23 -22.05 -4.05 7.08
N LYS A 24 -21.16 -3.58 6.16
CA LYS A 24 -20.30 -4.47 5.38
C LYS A 24 -18.91 -4.59 6.00
N ALA A 25 -18.48 -5.83 6.25
CA ALA A 25 -17.17 -6.10 6.84
C ALA A 25 -16.03 -5.88 5.83
N HIS A 26 -15.00 -5.16 6.29
CA HIS A 26 -13.83 -4.90 5.49
C HIS A 26 -12.55 -4.68 6.29
N HIS A 27 -11.40 -4.77 5.60
CA HIS A 27 -10.08 -4.51 6.14
C HIS A 27 -9.73 -3.03 6.21
N PHE A 28 -10.56 -2.24 6.90
CA PHE A 28 -10.35 -0.79 7.08
C PHE A 28 -8.98 -0.48 7.69
N GLY A 29 -8.62 -1.15 8.78
CA GLY A 29 -7.39 -0.86 9.51
C GLY A 29 -6.14 -0.96 8.64
N GLY A 30 -6.02 -2.06 7.87
CA GLY A 30 -4.87 -2.28 6.98
C GLY A 30 -4.91 -1.44 5.70
N SER A 31 -6.10 -1.03 5.24
CA SER A 31 -6.23 -0.17 4.06
C SER A 31 -5.91 1.29 4.39
N LEU A 32 -6.32 1.77 5.56
CA LEU A 32 -6.07 3.15 6.01
C LEU A 32 -4.59 3.40 6.39
N SER A 33 -3.87 2.36 6.85
CA SER A 33 -2.47 2.50 7.28
C SER A 33 -1.50 2.79 6.14
N CYS A 34 -1.81 2.37 4.91
CA CYS A 34 -0.92 2.51 3.76
C CYS A 34 -1.29 3.63 2.80
N VAL A 35 -2.25 4.51 3.15
CA VAL A 35 -2.75 5.53 2.22
C VAL A 35 -1.66 6.51 1.78
N GLU A 36 -0.82 7.02 2.68
CA GLU A 36 0.31 7.88 2.29
C GLU A 36 1.32 7.14 1.42
N LEU A 37 1.63 5.88 1.75
CA LEU A 37 2.57 5.06 0.97
C LEU A 37 2.09 4.90 -0.47
N LEU A 38 0.82 4.55 -0.67
CA LEU A 38 0.24 4.42 -2.00
C LEU A 38 0.12 5.78 -2.71
N THR A 39 -0.24 6.83 -1.97
CA THR A 39 -0.38 8.18 -2.54
C THR A 39 0.96 8.71 -3.05
N CYS A 40 2.01 8.63 -2.24
CA CYS A 40 3.36 9.04 -2.64
C CYS A 40 3.88 8.13 -3.77
N LEU A 41 3.61 6.84 -3.71
CA LEU A 41 4.04 5.94 -4.78
C LEU A 41 3.38 6.31 -6.12
N TYR A 42 2.05 6.34 -6.19
CA TYR A 42 1.33 6.50 -7.45
C TYR A 42 1.31 7.93 -8.00
N PHE A 43 1.31 8.97 -7.15
CA PHE A 43 1.19 10.38 -7.58
C PHE A 43 2.52 11.13 -7.57
N TYR A 44 3.61 10.51 -7.10
CA TYR A 44 4.94 11.11 -7.12
C TYR A 44 5.97 10.23 -7.79
N LYS A 45 6.21 9.01 -7.29
CA LYS A 45 7.39 8.25 -7.73
C LYS A 45 7.19 7.42 -8.98
N MET A 46 6.07 6.72 -9.06
CA MET A 46 5.86 5.65 -10.01
C MET A 46 5.55 6.20 -11.39
N ARG A 47 6.21 5.67 -12.43
CA ARG A 47 5.83 5.91 -13.84
C ARG A 47 4.53 5.16 -14.13
N TYR A 48 3.40 5.76 -13.78
CA TYR A 48 2.09 5.17 -13.95
C TYR A 48 1.00 6.23 -14.14
N SER A 49 0.07 5.99 -15.05
CA SER A 49 -1.15 6.79 -15.23
C SER A 49 -2.17 5.97 -16.02
N ALA A 50 -3.42 6.46 -16.11
CA ALA A 50 -4.44 5.84 -16.96
C ALA A 50 -4.00 5.73 -18.43
N LEU A 51 -3.22 6.71 -18.94
CA LEU A 51 -2.71 6.71 -20.31
C LEU A 51 -1.56 5.71 -20.52
N LEU A 52 -0.79 5.41 -19.46
CA LEU A 52 0.34 4.47 -19.52
C LEU A 52 -0.06 3.06 -19.05
N ARG A 53 -1.34 2.79 -18.79
CA ARG A 53 -1.80 1.55 -18.16
C ARG A 53 -1.34 0.29 -18.92
N ASP A 54 -1.38 0.35 -20.25
CA ASP A 54 -1.02 -0.78 -21.11
C ASP A 54 0.42 -0.66 -21.64
N ASP A 55 1.18 0.34 -21.15
CA ASP A 55 2.58 0.54 -21.53
C ASP A 55 3.44 -0.63 -21.00
N PRO A 56 4.18 -1.34 -21.88
CA PRO A 56 5.08 -2.40 -21.45
C PRO A 56 6.14 -1.97 -20.42
N ASP A 57 6.56 -0.71 -20.46
CA ASP A 57 7.67 -0.13 -19.70
C ASP A 57 7.22 0.78 -18.55
N ARG A 58 5.92 0.86 -18.23
CA ARG A 58 5.49 1.54 -16.99
C ARG A 58 6.00 0.78 -15.77
N ASP A 59 6.04 1.43 -14.62
CA ASP A 59 6.37 0.73 -13.39
C ASP A 59 5.22 -0.22 -12.96
N ARG A 60 5.55 -1.18 -12.11
CA ARG A 60 4.65 -2.24 -11.62
C ARG A 60 4.47 -2.08 -10.11
N PHE A 61 3.24 -2.22 -9.63
CA PHE A 61 2.94 -2.26 -8.18
C PHE A 61 2.23 -3.55 -7.80
N ILE A 62 2.77 -4.25 -6.81
CA ILE A 62 2.23 -5.49 -6.27
C ILE A 62 1.83 -5.27 -4.81
N LEU A 63 0.53 -5.39 -4.54
CA LEU A 63 0.00 -5.33 -3.18
C LEU A 63 0.03 -6.72 -2.55
N SER A 64 1.15 -7.08 -1.92
CA SER A 64 1.32 -8.42 -1.30
C SER A 64 0.35 -8.64 -0.14
N LYS A 65 0.14 -7.60 0.70
CA LYS A 65 -0.94 -7.53 1.70
C LYS A 65 -2.32 -7.31 1.05
N GLY A 66 -2.71 -8.24 0.17
CA GLY A 66 -3.83 -8.11 -0.78
C GLY A 66 -5.20 -7.80 -0.15
N HIS A 67 -5.39 -8.13 1.12
CA HIS A 67 -6.62 -7.75 1.84
C HIS A 67 -6.83 -6.23 1.94
N SER A 68 -5.78 -5.43 1.73
CA SER A 68 -5.83 -3.95 1.70
C SER A 68 -6.07 -3.36 0.30
N VAL A 69 -6.54 -4.17 -0.65
CA VAL A 69 -6.83 -3.73 -2.03
C VAL A 69 -7.80 -2.56 -2.17
N PRO A 70 -8.75 -2.26 -1.26
CA PRO A 70 -9.57 -1.05 -1.39
C PRO A 70 -8.75 0.22 -1.50
N ALA A 71 -7.65 0.32 -0.75
CA ALA A 71 -6.77 1.49 -0.84
C ALA A 71 -6.21 1.64 -2.26
N GLN A 72 -5.79 0.53 -2.89
CA GLN A 72 -5.33 0.54 -4.28
C GLN A 72 -6.46 0.88 -5.26
N TYR A 73 -7.68 0.35 -5.06
CA TYR A 73 -8.82 0.69 -5.92
C TYR A 73 -9.18 2.17 -5.84
N VAL A 74 -9.15 2.79 -4.65
CA VAL A 74 -9.34 4.24 -4.51
C VAL A 74 -8.28 4.99 -5.30
N ILE A 75 -7.00 4.65 -5.13
CA ILE A 75 -5.89 5.33 -5.83
C ILE A 75 -6.02 5.19 -7.35
N LEU A 76 -6.34 3.99 -7.85
CA LEU A 76 -6.61 3.75 -9.27
C LEU A 76 -7.81 4.55 -9.78
N SER A 77 -8.85 4.72 -8.96
CA SER A 77 -9.99 5.57 -9.31
C SER A 77 -9.62 7.05 -9.38
N MET A 78 -8.85 7.55 -8.40
CA MET A 78 -8.34 8.92 -8.39
C MET A 78 -7.37 9.22 -9.54
N LEU A 79 -6.74 8.20 -10.12
CA LEU A 79 -5.93 8.30 -11.34
C LEU A 79 -6.75 8.24 -12.64
N GLY A 80 -8.07 8.01 -12.55
CA GLY A 80 -8.95 7.82 -13.70
C GLY A 80 -8.84 6.45 -14.37
N VAL A 81 -8.18 5.46 -13.73
CA VAL A 81 -8.11 4.08 -14.24
C VAL A 81 -9.43 3.34 -14.02
N LEU A 82 -10.11 3.66 -12.92
CA LEU A 82 -11.40 3.08 -12.53
C LEU A 82 -12.45 4.20 -12.40
N PRO A 83 -13.68 4.02 -12.91
CA PRO A 83 -14.77 4.95 -12.65
C PRO A 83 -15.07 5.04 -11.15
N GLU A 84 -15.21 6.25 -10.61
CA GLU A 84 -15.49 6.49 -9.18
C GLU A 84 -16.76 5.75 -8.71
N GLY A 85 -17.81 5.77 -9.53
CA GLY A 85 -19.07 5.10 -9.23
C GLY A 85 -18.93 3.57 -9.07
N GLU A 86 -17.93 2.94 -9.68
CA GLU A 86 -17.69 1.50 -9.54
C GLU A 86 -17.18 1.12 -8.15
N LEU A 87 -16.56 2.05 -7.39
CA LEU A 87 -15.99 1.74 -6.07
C LEU A 87 -17.03 1.13 -5.12
N ARG A 88 -18.29 1.59 -5.19
CA ARG A 88 -19.40 1.10 -4.34
C ARG A 88 -19.85 -0.32 -4.69
N THR A 89 -19.39 -0.87 -5.82
CA THR A 89 -19.71 -2.24 -6.27
C THR A 89 -18.79 -3.29 -5.68
N ILE A 90 -17.77 -2.92 -4.90
CA ILE A 90 -16.81 -3.86 -4.31
C ILE A 90 -17.49 -5.03 -3.60
N LYS A 91 -16.97 -6.25 -3.82
CA LYS A 91 -17.49 -7.52 -3.28
C LYS A 91 -18.94 -7.84 -3.69
N GLN A 92 -19.57 -7.10 -4.61
CA GLN A 92 -20.86 -7.48 -5.18
C GLN A 92 -20.66 -8.52 -6.30
N LEU A 93 -21.63 -9.42 -6.45
CA LEU A 93 -21.63 -10.38 -7.54
C LEU A 93 -21.60 -9.63 -8.89
N GLY A 94 -20.71 -10.04 -9.79
CA GLY A 94 -20.54 -9.41 -11.09
C GLY A 94 -19.67 -8.14 -11.09
N SER A 95 -19.30 -7.58 -9.94
CA SER A 95 -18.33 -6.49 -9.89
C SER A 95 -16.94 -6.99 -10.32
N ARG A 96 -16.14 -6.11 -10.94
CA ARG A 96 -14.71 -6.36 -11.14
C ARG A 96 -13.91 -6.24 -9.84
N LEU A 97 -14.37 -5.39 -8.91
CA LEU A 97 -13.69 -5.07 -7.66
C LEU A 97 -13.91 -6.17 -6.62
N GLN A 98 -13.00 -7.15 -6.62
CA GLN A 98 -13.02 -8.28 -5.70
C GLN A 98 -12.46 -7.89 -4.31
N GLY A 99 -12.72 -8.73 -3.30
CA GLY A 99 -12.20 -8.53 -1.94
C GLY A 99 -10.68 -8.71 -1.79
N HIS A 100 -10.03 -9.26 -2.81
CA HIS A 100 -8.58 -9.37 -2.99
C HIS A 100 -8.25 -9.04 -4.45
N PRO A 101 -6.99 -8.69 -4.80
CA PRO A 101 -6.63 -8.32 -6.16
C PRO A 101 -6.92 -9.42 -7.19
N ASP A 102 -7.61 -9.06 -8.28
CA ASP A 102 -7.91 -9.94 -9.42
C ASP A 102 -7.39 -9.29 -10.72
N VAL A 103 -6.30 -9.85 -11.24
CA VAL A 103 -5.60 -9.38 -12.45
C VAL A 103 -6.44 -9.47 -13.72
N ASN A 104 -7.38 -10.41 -13.77
CA ASN A 104 -8.18 -10.64 -14.98
C ASN A 104 -9.35 -9.66 -15.08
N LYS A 105 -9.76 -9.07 -13.96
CA LYS A 105 -10.95 -8.20 -13.89
C LYS A 105 -10.61 -6.72 -13.73
N THR A 106 -9.57 -6.40 -12.96
CA THR A 106 -9.33 -5.02 -12.53
C THR A 106 -8.06 -4.45 -13.18
N PRO A 107 -8.19 -3.44 -14.06
CA PRO A 107 -7.03 -2.80 -14.67
C PRO A 107 -6.14 -2.13 -13.62
N GLY A 108 -4.82 -2.26 -13.75
CA GLY A 108 -3.84 -1.72 -12.80
C GLY A 108 -3.50 -2.64 -11.62
N ILE A 109 -4.08 -3.86 -11.58
CA ILE A 109 -3.67 -4.94 -10.68
C ILE A 109 -2.66 -5.84 -11.40
N GLU A 110 -1.45 -5.99 -10.83
CA GLU A 110 -0.35 -6.75 -11.47
C GLU A 110 -0.28 -8.22 -11.05
N ALA A 111 -0.78 -8.57 -9.87
CA ALA A 111 -0.65 -9.91 -9.31
C ALA A 111 -1.92 -10.33 -8.55
N PRO A 112 -2.34 -11.60 -8.64
CA PRO A 112 -3.40 -12.14 -7.80
C PRO A 112 -2.81 -12.43 -6.41
N THR A 113 -3.02 -11.51 -5.47
CA THR A 113 -2.55 -11.66 -4.08
C THR A 113 -3.73 -11.89 -3.13
N GLY A 114 -3.44 -12.22 -1.87
CA GLY A 114 -4.44 -12.52 -0.85
C GLY A 114 -3.97 -13.65 0.07
N SER A 115 -3.30 -14.65 -0.53
CA SER A 115 -2.39 -15.51 0.19
C SER A 115 -1.13 -14.71 0.54
N LEU A 116 -0.92 -14.46 1.84
CA LEU A 116 0.18 -13.62 2.33
C LEU A 116 1.55 -14.25 1.99
N GLY A 117 2.56 -13.42 1.83
CA GLY A 117 3.95 -13.82 1.60
C GLY A 117 4.32 -14.07 0.13
N GLN A 118 3.33 -14.13 -0.77
CA GLN A 118 3.57 -14.49 -2.17
C GLN A 118 3.97 -13.31 -3.06
N GLY A 119 3.63 -12.07 -2.71
CA GLY A 119 3.80 -10.92 -3.60
C GLY A 119 5.25 -10.59 -3.93
N LEU A 120 6.18 -10.69 -2.97
CA LEU A 120 7.61 -10.48 -3.25
C LEU A 120 8.19 -11.60 -4.12
N SER A 121 7.74 -12.84 -3.92
CA SER A 121 8.14 -13.97 -4.77
C SER A 121 7.70 -13.75 -6.22
N PHE A 122 6.46 -13.29 -6.43
CA PHE A 122 5.95 -12.93 -7.75
C PHE A 122 6.77 -11.78 -8.36
N ALA A 123 7.07 -10.74 -7.57
CA ALA A 123 7.89 -9.60 -8.00
C ALA A 123 9.28 -10.02 -8.50
N ASN A 124 9.91 -11.00 -7.86
CA ASN A 124 11.19 -11.55 -8.31
C ASN A 124 11.10 -12.15 -9.71
N GLY A 125 10.04 -12.90 -9.99
CA GLY A 125 9.77 -13.45 -11.32
C GLY A 125 9.63 -12.35 -12.37
N VAL A 126 8.85 -11.30 -12.05
CA VAL A 126 8.66 -10.14 -12.94
C VAL A 126 10.00 -9.41 -13.19
N ALA A 127 10.82 -9.22 -12.16
CA ALA A 127 12.11 -8.55 -12.26
C ALA A 127 13.12 -9.34 -13.11
N LEU A 128 13.15 -10.67 -12.94
CA LEU A 128 13.97 -11.56 -13.74
C LEU A 128 13.54 -11.57 -15.21
N ALA A 129 12.23 -11.61 -15.47
CA ALA A 129 11.68 -11.49 -16.82
C ALA A 129 12.03 -10.15 -17.46
N ALA A 130 11.88 -9.03 -16.74
CA ALA A 130 12.26 -7.71 -17.22
C ALA A 130 13.73 -7.64 -17.63
N ARG A 131 14.63 -8.29 -16.87
CA ARG A 131 16.05 -8.38 -17.21
C ARG A 131 16.30 -9.15 -18.51
N LEU A 132 15.61 -10.28 -18.71
CA LEU A 132 15.70 -11.06 -19.95
C LEU A 132 15.23 -10.24 -21.17
N ASP A 133 14.18 -9.44 -20.97
CA ASP A 133 13.63 -8.56 -22.00
C ASP A 133 14.36 -7.22 -22.14
N SER A 134 15.46 -7.02 -21.41
CA SER A 134 16.22 -5.76 -21.37
C SER A 134 15.39 -4.52 -20.99
N ARG A 135 14.36 -4.70 -20.17
CA ARG A 135 13.48 -3.63 -19.66
C ARG A 135 13.96 -3.09 -18.33
N GLN A 136 13.70 -1.80 -18.10
CA GLN A 136 14.25 -1.05 -16.97
C GLN A 136 13.18 -0.49 -16.02
N PHE A 137 11.93 -0.93 -16.13
CA PHE A 137 10.88 -0.49 -15.24
C PHE A 137 11.11 -0.97 -13.79
N ARG A 138 10.56 -0.22 -12.84
CA ARG A 138 10.62 -0.53 -11.41
C ARG A 138 9.43 -1.38 -10.98
N ILE A 139 9.65 -2.17 -9.94
CA ILE A 139 8.66 -3.02 -9.32
C ILE A 139 8.59 -2.66 -7.84
N PHE A 140 7.44 -2.20 -7.40
CA PHE A 140 7.17 -1.84 -6.02
C PHE A 140 6.29 -2.89 -5.38
N VAL A 141 6.63 -3.33 -4.16
CA VAL A 141 5.88 -4.35 -3.43
C VAL A 141 5.51 -3.81 -2.06
N LEU A 142 4.22 -3.76 -1.74
CA LEU A 142 3.77 -3.41 -0.39
C LEU A 142 3.47 -4.67 0.43
N LEU A 143 4.20 -4.84 1.53
CA LEU A 143 4.06 -5.93 2.50
C LEU A 143 3.43 -5.42 3.80
N GLY A 144 2.73 -6.28 4.53
CA GLY A 144 2.36 -6.04 5.92
C GLY A 144 3.40 -6.61 6.89
N ASP A 145 3.59 -6.02 8.07
CA ASP A 145 4.50 -6.57 9.09
C ASP A 145 4.07 -7.96 9.63
N GLY A 146 2.78 -8.23 9.79
CA GLY A 146 2.28 -9.56 10.09
C GLY A 146 2.53 -10.58 8.97
N GLU A 147 2.56 -10.14 7.71
CA GLU A 147 2.89 -10.99 6.56
C GLU A 147 4.37 -11.41 6.55
N LEU A 148 5.26 -10.64 7.18
CA LEU A 148 6.68 -11.00 7.29
C LEU A 148 6.93 -12.22 8.20
N GLN A 149 5.89 -12.77 8.82
CA GLN A 149 5.96 -14.03 9.55
C GLN A 149 5.99 -15.25 8.61
N GLU A 150 5.62 -15.07 7.35
CA GLU A 150 5.68 -16.11 6.32
C GLU A 150 7.12 -16.33 5.86
N GLY A 151 7.57 -17.59 5.88
CA GLY A 151 8.92 -17.97 5.47
C GLY A 151 9.23 -17.58 4.02
N GLN A 152 8.21 -17.64 3.15
CA GLN A 152 8.32 -17.33 1.74
C GLN A 152 8.82 -15.90 1.47
N VAL A 153 8.51 -14.93 2.33
CA VAL A 153 9.02 -13.56 2.17
C VAL A 153 10.55 -13.54 2.27
N TRP A 154 11.11 -14.31 3.19
CA TRP A 154 12.55 -14.36 3.43
C TRP A 154 13.29 -15.15 2.35
N GLU A 155 12.67 -16.21 1.80
CA GLU A 155 13.16 -16.89 0.59
C GLU A 155 13.23 -15.92 -0.60
N ALA A 156 12.18 -15.13 -0.80
CA ALA A 156 12.14 -14.13 -1.84
C ALA A 156 13.12 -12.96 -1.59
N ALA A 157 13.34 -12.57 -0.34
CA ALA A 157 14.34 -11.57 0.03
C ALA A 157 15.77 -12.03 -0.28
N MET A 158 16.13 -13.29 0.02
CA MET A 158 17.42 -13.88 -0.38
C MET A 158 17.58 -13.87 -1.89
N THR A 159 16.54 -14.28 -2.62
CA THR A 159 16.54 -14.36 -4.09
C THR A 159 16.77 -12.98 -4.72
N SER A 160 16.12 -11.94 -4.19
CA SER A 160 16.26 -10.56 -4.68
C SER A 160 17.70 -10.06 -4.58
N ALA A 161 18.34 -10.29 -3.42
CA ALA A 161 19.72 -9.90 -3.20
C ALA A 161 20.70 -10.74 -4.02
N HIS A 162 20.52 -12.07 -4.03
CA HIS A 162 21.35 -13.01 -4.80
C HIS A 162 21.43 -12.63 -6.28
N HIS A 163 20.27 -12.32 -6.90
CA HIS A 163 20.20 -11.91 -8.29
C HIS A 163 20.41 -10.42 -8.53
N ARG A 164 20.67 -9.62 -7.48
CA ARG A 164 20.82 -8.16 -7.56
C ARG A 164 19.65 -7.51 -8.30
N LEU A 165 18.42 -7.79 -7.85
CA LEU A 165 17.19 -7.25 -8.47
C LEU A 165 17.01 -5.78 -8.06
N THR A 166 17.90 -4.89 -8.53
CA THR A 166 17.94 -3.47 -8.16
C THR A 166 16.73 -2.66 -8.60
N ASN A 167 15.89 -3.22 -9.47
CA ASN A 167 14.62 -2.63 -9.87
C ASN A 167 13.46 -2.99 -8.93
N VAL A 168 13.68 -3.81 -7.89
CA VAL A 168 12.69 -4.14 -6.86
C VAL A 168 12.85 -3.24 -5.64
N CYS A 169 11.75 -2.59 -5.26
CA CYS A 169 11.62 -1.83 -4.02
C CYS A 169 10.49 -2.40 -3.18
N VAL A 170 10.78 -2.76 -1.94
CA VAL A 170 9.79 -3.18 -0.95
C VAL A 170 9.42 -2.00 -0.06
N LEU A 171 8.12 -1.81 0.17
CA LEU A 171 7.60 -1.00 1.26
C LEU A 171 7.00 -1.93 2.31
N VAL A 172 7.41 -1.80 3.57
CA VAL A 172 6.80 -2.53 4.68
C VAL A 172 5.90 -1.57 5.46
N ASP A 173 4.60 -1.84 5.46
CA ASP A 173 3.61 -1.20 6.33
C ASP A 173 3.70 -1.82 7.73
N SER A 174 4.52 -1.23 8.60
CA SER A 174 4.72 -1.68 9.98
C SER A 174 3.76 -0.96 10.93
N ASN A 175 2.49 -1.38 10.87
CA ASN A 175 1.42 -0.84 11.71
C ASN A 175 1.25 -1.55 13.06
N ARG A 176 2.09 -2.56 13.36
CA ARG A 176 2.20 -3.29 14.62
C ARG A 176 1.07 -4.25 14.94
N PHE A 177 0.08 -4.43 14.06
CA PHE A 177 -1.10 -5.26 14.33
C PHE A 177 -1.42 -6.23 13.20
N GLN A 178 -1.70 -7.47 13.56
CA GLN A 178 -2.24 -8.50 12.68
C GLN A 178 -3.74 -8.71 12.92
N SER A 179 -4.30 -9.84 12.50
CA SER A 179 -5.72 -10.14 12.60
C SER A 179 -6.21 -10.33 14.03
N GLN A 180 -5.40 -10.97 14.88
CA GLN A 180 -5.80 -11.42 16.22
C GLN A 180 -5.13 -10.66 17.38
N GLY A 181 -4.36 -9.60 17.10
CA GLY A 181 -3.64 -8.87 18.13
C GLY A 181 -2.45 -8.08 17.58
N SER A 182 -1.58 -7.61 18.47
CA SER A 182 -0.34 -6.98 18.07
C SER A 182 0.66 -8.02 17.53
N VAL A 183 1.49 -7.63 16.57
CA VAL A 183 2.53 -8.50 16.02
C VAL A 183 3.53 -8.91 17.10
N GLY A 184 3.86 -8.00 18.02
CA GLY A 184 4.79 -8.27 19.13
C GLY A 184 4.31 -9.35 20.10
N GLU A 185 3.01 -9.37 20.41
CA GLU A 185 2.42 -10.36 21.33
C GLU A 185 2.19 -11.71 20.65
N ILE A 186 1.74 -11.71 19.38
CA ILE A 186 1.42 -12.97 18.69
C ILE A 186 2.68 -13.66 18.16
N LYS A 187 3.49 -12.97 17.37
CA LYS A 187 4.77 -13.48 16.81
C LYS A 187 5.63 -12.31 16.32
N GLY A 188 6.53 -11.85 17.19
CA GLY A 188 7.37 -10.68 16.92
C GLY A 188 8.29 -10.83 15.70
N VAL A 189 8.37 -9.78 14.88
CA VAL A 189 9.22 -9.72 13.68
C VAL A 189 10.38 -8.73 13.79
N GLN A 190 10.48 -7.98 14.88
CA GLN A 190 11.57 -7.02 15.10
C GLN A 190 12.93 -7.72 15.38
N PRO A 191 14.08 -7.05 15.15
CA PRO A 191 14.23 -5.79 14.43
C PRO A 191 14.07 -5.97 12.91
N LEU A 192 13.20 -5.19 12.28
CA LEU A 192 12.93 -5.31 10.83
C LEU A 192 14.13 -4.85 9.99
N ALA A 193 14.68 -3.67 10.28
CA ALA A 193 15.78 -3.12 9.49
C ALA A 193 17.02 -4.04 9.51
N GLY A 194 17.37 -4.58 10.69
CA GLY A 194 18.47 -5.53 10.85
C GLY A 194 18.26 -6.83 10.06
N LYS A 195 17.01 -7.35 10.02
CA LYS A 195 16.70 -8.52 9.20
C LYS A 195 16.88 -8.22 7.72
N TRP A 196 16.22 -7.21 7.16
CA TRP A 196 16.35 -6.87 5.74
C TRP A 196 17.81 -6.63 5.31
N ALA A 197 18.58 -5.91 6.14
CA ALA A 197 20.00 -5.69 5.90
C ALA A 197 20.81 -6.99 5.87
N ALA A 198 20.54 -7.93 6.79
CA ALA A 198 21.19 -9.24 6.81
C ALA A 198 20.88 -10.09 5.56
N PHE A 199 19.71 -9.89 4.93
CA PHE A 199 19.34 -10.49 3.66
C PHE A 199 19.92 -9.76 2.43
N GLY A 200 20.78 -8.75 2.63
CA GLY A 200 21.52 -8.08 1.55
C GLY A 200 20.80 -6.88 0.93
N TRP A 201 19.79 -6.32 1.59
CA TRP A 201 19.04 -5.17 1.10
C TRP A 201 19.65 -3.84 1.58
N GLU A 202 19.47 -2.79 0.78
CA GLU A 202 19.53 -1.43 1.32
C GLU A 202 18.25 -1.17 2.12
N VAL A 203 18.37 -0.51 3.26
CA VAL A 203 17.24 -0.32 4.17
C VAL A 203 17.13 1.14 4.57
N LEU A 204 15.91 1.67 4.49
CA LEU A 204 15.54 3.00 4.98
C LEU A 204 14.37 2.86 5.93
N GLU A 205 14.38 3.63 7.02
CA GLU A 205 13.28 3.70 7.96
C GLU A 205 12.65 5.09 7.88
N VAL A 206 11.32 5.16 7.83
CA VAL A 206 10.57 6.42 7.72
C VAL A 206 9.35 6.41 8.63
N ASP A 207 8.87 7.60 9.01
CA ASP A 207 7.49 7.76 9.41
C ASP A 207 6.59 7.53 8.18
N GLY A 208 5.76 6.49 8.24
CA GLY A 208 4.86 6.10 7.16
C GLY A 208 3.67 7.04 6.95
N HIS A 209 3.56 8.12 7.73
CA HIS A 209 2.60 9.18 7.54
C HIS A 209 3.24 10.55 7.26
N ASP A 210 4.57 10.63 7.20
CA ASP A 210 5.30 11.81 6.76
C ASP A 210 5.57 11.71 5.25
N VAL A 211 4.80 12.46 4.47
CA VAL A 211 4.90 12.50 3.01
C VAL A 211 6.31 12.88 2.53
N ALA A 212 6.99 13.79 3.22
CA ALA A 212 8.33 14.23 2.80
C ALA A 212 9.36 13.11 3.01
N GLN A 213 9.30 12.40 4.14
CA GLN A 213 10.17 11.24 4.39
C GLN A 213 9.90 10.11 3.40
N ILE A 214 8.63 9.80 3.10
CA ILE A 214 8.27 8.75 2.14
C ILE A 214 8.77 9.10 0.74
N CYS A 215 8.53 10.33 0.26
CA CYS A 215 9.03 10.80 -1.02
C CYS A 215 10.57 10.74 -1.08
N GLY A 216 11.26 11.22 -0.05
CA GLY A 216 12.72 11.18 0.03
C GLY A 216 13.27 9.74 -0.01
N ALA A 217 12.62 8.79 0.68
CA ALA A 217 13.01 7.38 0.62
C ALA A 217 12.71 6.75 -0.75
N LEU A 218 11.58 7.08 -1.36
CA LEU A 218 11.23 6.63 -2.70
C LEU A 218 12.21 7.13 -3.76
N ASP A 219 12.82 8.30 -3.59
CA ASP A 219 13.84 8.81 -4.53
C ASP A 219 15.11 7.98 -4.54
N ARG A 220 15.41 7.27 -3.45
CA ARG A 220 16.58 6.39 -3.32
C ARG A 220 16.52 5.16 -4.20
N VAL A 221 15.38 4.81 -4.78
CA VAL A 221 15.30 3.68 -5.75
C VAL A 221 16.14 3.94 -7.01
N ASP A 222 16.45 5.20 -7.31
CA ASP A 222 17.29 5.57 -8.46
C ASP A 222 18.78 5.52 -8.19
N ASP A 223 19.16 5.24 -6.94
CA ASP A 223 20.55 5.09 -6.57
C ASP A 223 21.15 3.80 -7.15
N ARG A 224 22.42 3.89 -7.53
CA ARG A 224 23.19 2.78 -8.08
C ARG A 224 23.90 1.98 -6.98
N SER A 225 23.20 1.65 -5.90
CA SER A 225 23.78 0.90 -4.77
C SER A 225 24.07 -0.56 -5.09
N GLY A 226 23.51 -1.08 -6.20
CA GLY A 226 23.67 -2.48 -6.61
C GLY A 226 22.83 -3.47 -5.78
N ARG A 227 21.99 -2.97 -4.86
CA ARG A 227 21.12 -3.76 -3.99
C ARG A 227 19.64 -3.40 -4.21
N PRO A 228 18.71 -4.32 -3.95
CA PRO A 228 17.30 -3.98 -3.86
C PRO A 228 17.03 -3.13 -2.59
N LEU A 229 15.97 -2.32 -2.60
CA LEU A 229 15.66 -1.35 -1.53
C LEU A 229 14.46 -1.80 -0.68
N ALA A 230 14.59 -1.76 0.64
CA ALA A 230 13.50 -1.97 1.58
C ALA A 230 13.25 -0.67 2.38
N ILE A 231 12.05 -0.10 2.24
CA ILE A 231 11.57 1.04 3.01
C ILE A 231 10.67 0.50 4.12
N ILE A 232 11.11 0.61 5.37
CA ILE A 232 10.34 0.21 6.54
C ILE A 232 9.59 1.44 7.06
N ALA A 233 8.28 1.46 6.82
CA ALA A 233 7.43 2.57 7.22
C ALA A 233 6.72 2.25 8.54
N SER A 234 7.02 3.02 9.59
CA SER A 234 6.24 2.96 10.83
C SER A 234 4.90 3.64 10.61
N THR A 235 3.82 2.89 10.67
CA THR A 235 2.46 3.37 10.38
C THR A 235 1.52 3.11 11.55
N VAL A 236 0.29 3.63 11.47
CA VAL A 236 -0.79 3.41 12.43
C VAL A 236 -1.90 2.63 11.72
N LYS A 237 -2.26 1.46 12.25
CA LYS A 237 -3.39 0.69 11.73
C LYS A 237 -4.66 1.50 11.94
N GLY A 238 -5.43 1.76 10.88
CA GLY A 238 -6.63 2.59 10.96
C GLY A 238 -6.37 4.10 10.92
N LYS A 239 -5.18 4.55 10.47
CA LYS A 239 -4.79 5.97 10.47
C LYS A 239 -5.89 6.91 9.95
N GLY A 240 -6.16 7.96 10.72
CA GLY A 240 -7.08 9.03 10.36
C GLY A 240 -8.51 8.84 10.85
N VAL A 241 -8.81 7.72 11.54
CA VAL A 241 -10.10 7.51 12.22
C VAL A 241 -9.85 7.10 13.66
N SER A 242 -10.24 7.97 14.60
CA SER A 242 -9.84 7.94 16.01
C SER A 242 -10.08 6.58 16.69
N PHE A 243 -11.24 5.97 16.47
CA PHE A 243 -11.63 4.71 17.10
C PHE A 243 -11.05 3.48 16.38
N MET A 244 -10.50 3.63 15.17
CA MET A 244 -9.84 2.55 14.43
C MET A 244 -8.33 2.53 14.65
N GLU A 245 -7.72 3.67 15.02
CA GLU A 245 -6.29 3.78 15.24
C GLU A 245 -5.80 2.80 16.31
N ASN A 246 -4.70 2.11 16.00
CA ASN A 246 -4.05 1.14 16.90
C ASN A 246 -4.98 0.02 17.40
N SER A 247 -5.91 -0.43 16.55
CA SER A 247 -6.89 -1.44 16.90
C SER A 247 -6.94 -2.58 15.90
N PHE A 248 -6.66 -3.81 16.36
CA PHE A 248 -6.86 -5.01 15.53
C PHE A 248 -8.34 -5.30 15.26
N LYS A 249 -9.27 -4.73 16.05
CA LYS A 249 -10.73 -4.97 15.91
C LYS A 249 -11.27 -4.55 14.55
N TYR A 250 -10.63 -3.59 13.89
CA TYR A 250 -11.00 -3.12 12.54
C TYR A 250 -10.14 -3.76 11.45
N HIS A 251 -9.49 -4.90 11.75
CA HIS A 251 -8.80 -5.68 10.74
C HIS A 251 -9.76 -6.29 9.72
N ASN A 252 -10.96 -6.75 10.11
CA ASN A 252 -11.99 -7.20 9.19
C ASN A 252 -13.39 -7.11 9.84
N ARG A 253 -13.83 -5.88 10.15
CA ARG A 253 -15.09 -5.63 10.86
C ARG A 253 -15.98 -4.68 10.07
N ALA A 254 -17.29 -4.86 10.18
CA ALA A 254 -18.27 -3.92 9.67
C ALA A 254 -18.39 -2.70 10.60
N LEU A 255 -18.49 -1.51 10.02
CA LEU A 255 -18.84 -0.32 10.78
C LEU A 255 -20.35 -0.30 11.05
N SER A 256 -20.72 0.06 12.27
CA SER A 256 -22.07 0.54 12.54
C SER A 256 -22.33 1.85 11.79
N GLU A 257 -23.59 2.24 11.66
CA GLU A 257 -23.95 3.51 11.04
C GLU A 257 -23.34 4.71 11.78
N GLN A 258 -23.29 4.65 13.12
CA GLN A 258 -22.68 5.69 13.94
C GLN A 258 -21.16 5.77 13.71
N GLU A 259 -20.46 4.63 13.74
CA GLU A 259 -19.00 4.58 13.46
C GLU A 259 -18.69 5.07 12.04
N TYR A 260 -19.52 4.71 11.05
CA TYR A 260 -19.38 5.20 9.68
C TYR A 260 -19.48 6.73 9.60
N ARG A 261 -20.55 7.31 10.18
CA ARG A 261 -20.78 8.76 10.17
C ARG A 261 -19.66 9.51 10.92
N GLN A 262 -19.21 8.96 12.05
CA GLN A 262 -18.09 9.52 12.80
C GLN A 262 -16.80 9.50 11.97
N ALA A 263 -16.46 8.37 11.35
CA ALA A 263 -15.26 8.26 10.52
C ALA A 263 -15.29 9.25 9.34
N GLU A 264 -16.44 9.38 8.67
CA GLU A 264 -16.61 10.33 7.57
C GLU A 264 -16.43 11.78 8.04
N GLN A 265 -17.04 12.15 9.17
CA GLN A 265 -16.92 13.49 9.74
C GLN A 265 -15.47 13.83 10.12
N GLU A 266 -14.79 12.95 10.86
CA GLU A 266 -13.39 13.16 11.27
C GLU A 266 -12.47 13.41 10.07
N ILE A 267 -12.67 12.66 8.98
CA ILE A 267 -11.91 12.84 7.74
C ILE A 267 -12.25 14.16 7.04
N LEU A 268 -13.53 14.54 6.97
CA LEU A 268 -13.97 15.79 6.34
C LEU A 268 -13.43 17.03 7.07
N GLU A 269 -13.35 16.99 8.40
CA GLU A 269 -12.72 18.05 9.20
C GLU A 269 -11.24 18.21 8.83
N GLN A 270 -10.51 17.09 8.64
CA GLN A 270 -9.09 17.09 8.24
C GLN A 270 -8.85 17.58 6.81
N ILE A 271 -9.78 17.31 5.89
CA ILE A 271 -9.76 17.86 4.53
C ILE A 271 -10.02 19.36 4.57
N SER A 272 -11.02 19.79 5.34
CA SER A 272 -11.44 21.19 5.43
C SER A 272 -10.34 22.06 6.02
N SER A 273 -9.69 21.63 7.10
CA SER A 273 -8.59 22.36 7.73
C SER A 273 -7.42 22.57 6.77
N ARG A 274 -7.08 21.55 5.97
CA ARG A 274 -6.04 21.64 4.93
C ARG A 274 -6.43 22.61 3.83
N LYS A 275 -7.63 22.52 3.27
CA LYS A 275 -8.06 23.46 2.20
C LYS A 275 -8.06 24.92 2.66
N HIS A 276 -8.48 25.21 3.90
CA HIS A 276 -8.51 26.58 4.42
C HIS A 276 -7.14 27.12 4.83
N GLY A 277 -6.22 26.27 5.31
CA GLY A 277 -4.83 26.67 5.57
C GLY A 277 -4.09 27.17 4.32
N HIS A 278 -4.52 26.75 3.13
CA HIS A 278 -3.93 27.17 1.86
C HIS A 278 -4.53 28.46 1.27
N ALA A 279 -5.67 28.94 1.79
CA ALA A 279 -6.28 30.18 1.32
C ALA A 279 -5.74 31.44 2.03
N GLY A 280 -4.84 31.24 3.02
CA GLY A 280 -4.28 32.31 3.86
C GLY A 280 -2.80 32.62 3.62
N HIS A 281 -2.21 32.17 2.50
CA HIS A 281 -0.84 32.50 2.08
C HIS A 281 -0.83 33.10 0.68
#